data_AF-A0A821KVB7-F1
#
_entry.id   AF-A0A821KVB7-F1
#
_cell.length_a   1.000
_cell.length_b   1.000
_cell.length_c   1.000
_cell.angle_alpha   90.00
_cell.angle_beta   90.00
_cell.angle_gamma   90.00
#
_symmetry.space_group_name_H-M   'P 1'
#
loop_
_entity.id
_entity.type
_entity.pdbx_description
1 polymer ?
#
loop_
_entity_poly.entity_id
_entity_poly.type
_entity_poly.pdbx_seq_one_letter_code
_entity_poly.pdbx_strand_id
1 'polypeptide(L)'
;MDRSSSALHYPDVVSRSNNSNSKQAASNYAAGLKMASLFSEHVLLYPLDVLRRQIQVNNEAVKYHLSPVSVFPVLFKISAQGPSSLWKGVLTSLAYNGLVVATDNFLQDLIPVKKSKHNKTQQLRRVARNVAVRTAAYLIVSPIYYVMLIESVQSVSASDGNLLDGIRDTLIRFIPYSSSLSIGRSKMLPIWKILIPTVGLMTGRYICEKILYKIILPTLNAIEEADRYRKRKQQRIAQLSYDDDYETEENVLLFETTYASLIARIAAGFFGQL
;
A
#
# COMPACT_ATOMS: atom_id res chain seq x y z
N MET A 1 53.15 50.48 22.19
CA MET A 1 52.00 50.36 21.26
C MET A 1 51.67 48.89 21.15
N ASP A 2 50.90 48.36 22.11
CA ASP A 2 50.40 46.99 22.08
C ASP A 2 48.97 47.02 21.52
N ARG A 3 48.78 46.42 20.33
CA ARG A 3 47.45 46.11 19.80
C ARG A 3 47.23 44.61 19.88
N SER A 4 46.57 44.23 20.97
CA SER A 4 45.91 42.95 21.17
C SER A 4 45.00 42.63 19.98
N SER A 5 45.27 41.51 19.28
CA SER A 5 44.35 40.92 18.30
C SER A 5 43.67 39.72 18.95
N SER A 6 42.56 39.98 19.63
CA SER A 6 41.60 38.97 20.06
C SER A 6 40.78 38.51 18.85
N ALA A 7 41.18 37.41 18.23
CA ALA A 7 40.33 36.72 17.24
C ALA A 7 39.18 36.02 17.99
N LEU A 8 37.99 36.62 17.90
CA LEU A 8 36.74 36.04 18.40
C LEU A 8 36.43 34.73 17.66
N HIS A 9 36.48 33.62 18.39
CA HIS A 9 35.97 32.32 17.96
C HIS A 9 34.42 32.35 18.06
N TYR A 10 33.73 32.45 16.92
CA TYR A 10 32.26 32.29 16.83
C TYR A 10 31.91 30.84 16.42
N PRO A 11 30.76 30.28 16.83
CA PRO A 11 30.63 28.85 17.07
C PRO A 11 30.06 28.07 15.87
N ASP A 12 30.77 27.04 15.44
CA ASP A 12 30.34 26.02 14.46
C ASP A 12 29.11 25.18 14.91
N VAL A 13 28.71 25.30 16.18
CA VAL A 13 27.64 24.50 16.78
C VAL A 13 26.25 24.90 16.27
N VAL A 14 26.02 26.20 16.03
CA VAL A 14 24.72 26.72 15.56
C VAL A 14 24.47 26.30 14.10
N SER A 15 25.51 26.33 13.28
CA SER A 15 25.46 25.91 11.86
C SER A 15 25.13 24.42 11.72
N ARG A 16 25.70 23.57 12.58
CA ARG A 16 25.45 22.11 12.59
C ARG A 16 24.03 21.76 13.06
N SER A 17 23.54 22.46 14.08
CA SER A 17 22.17 22.30 14.61
C SER A 17 21.12 22.67 13.56
N ASN A 18 21.26 23.84 12.91
CA ASN A 18 20.35 24.27 11.85
C ASN A 18 20.33 23.33 10.65
N ASN A 19 21.49 22.75 10.28
CA ASN A 19 21.59 21.79 9.18
C ASN A 19 21.01 20.41 9.55
N SER A 20 21.05 20.00 10.83
CA SER A 20 20.37 18.78 11.30
C SER A 20 18.86 18.94 11.34
N ASN A 21 18.37 20.10 11.79
CA ASN A 21 16.95 20.42 11.84
C ASN A 21 16.34 20.55 10.44
N SER A 22 17.04 21.19 9.49
CA SER A 22 16.58 21.30 8.11
C SER A 22 16.56 19.94 7.39
N LYS A 23 17.57 19.08 7.63
CA LYS A 23 17.59 17.70 7.10
C LYS A 23 16.49 16.83 7.72
N GLN A 24 16.23 16.97 9.01
CA GLN A 24 15.15 16.25 9.68
C GLN A 24 13.78 16.72 9.19
N ALA A 25 13.58 18.04 9.03
CA ALA A 25 12.37 18.60 8.45
C ALA A 25 12.17 18.09 7.01
N ALA A 26 13.18 18.19 6.14
CA ALA A 26 13.12 17.68 4.77
C ALA A 26 12.83 16.17 4.71
N SER A 27 13.43 15.37 5.61
CA SER A 27 13.15 13.94 5.73
C SER A 27 11.71 13.66 6.16
N ASN A 28 11.17 14.45 7.10
CA ASN A 28 9.78 14.32 7.55
C ASN A 28 8.79 14.70 6.44
N TYR A 29 9.06 15.77 5.68
CA TYR A 29 8.26 16.14 4.51
C TYR A 29 8.31 15.05 3.43
N ALA A 30 9.49 14.50 3.15
CA ALA A 30 9.64 13.40 2.19
C ALA A 30 8.90 12.13 2.65
N ALA A 31 8.90 11.82 3.94
CA ALA A 31 8.14 10.71 4.50
C ALA A 31 6.62 10.96 4.42
N GLY A 32 6.17 12.17 4.75
CA GLY A 32 4.78 12.60 4.64
C GLY A 32 4.27 12.53 3.19
N LEU A 33 5.06 13.02 2.22
CA LEU A 33 4.71 12.95 0.80
C LEU A 33 4.62 11.51 0.31
N LYS A 34 5.53 10.64 0.75
CA LYS A 34 5.46 9.19 0.46
C LYS A 34 4.18 8.58 1.02
N MET A 35 3.82 8.86 2.27
CA MET A 35 2.57 8.34 2.85
C MET A 35 1.34 8.88 2.13
N ALA A 36 1.31 10.19 1.83
CA ALA A 36 0.22 10.81 1.09
C ALA A 36 0.05 10.16 -0.29
N SER A 37 1.15 9.87 -1.00
CA SER A 37 1.08 9.20 -2.31
C SER A 37 0.49 7.78 -2.24
N LEU A 38 0.78 7.03 -1.16
CA LEU A 38 0.22 5.69 -0.96
C LEU A 38 -1.27 5.74 -0.63
N PHE A 39 -1.67 6.72 0.19
CA PHE A 39 -3.08 6.93 0.50
C PHE A 39 -3.87 7.44 -0.70
N SER A 40 -3.31 8.36 -1.48
CA SER A 40 -3.97 8.86 -2.69
C SER A 40 -4.14 7.75 -3.71
N GLU A 41 -3.13 6.91 -3.92
CA GLU A 41 -3.24 5.74 -4.80
C GLU A 41 -4.35 4.79 -4.33
N HIS A 42 -4.40 4.48 -3.03
CA HIS A 42 -5.45 3.64 -2.46
C HIS A 42 -6.85 4.23 -2.65
N VAL A 43 -7.04 5.51 -2.32
CA VAL A 43 -8.35 6.18 -2.39
C VAL A 43 -8.83 6.33 -3.84
N LEU A 44 -7.91 6.52 -4.80
CA LEU A 44 -8.24 6.61 -6.22
C LEU A 44 -8.67 5.26 -6.82
N LEU A 45 -8.06 4.15 -6.37
CA LEU A 45 -8.36 2.81 -6.86
C LEU A 45 -9.54 2.14 -6.12
N TYR A 46 -9.86 2.61 -4.92
CA TYR A 46 -10.89 2.03 -4.07
C TYR A 46 -12.28 1.81 -4.72
N PRO A 47 -12.80 2.71 -5.58
CA PRO A 47 -14.06 2.48 -6.27
C PRO A 47 -14.10 1.18 -7.09
N LEU A 48 -12.97 0.79 -7.68
CA LEU A 48 -12.86 -0.44 -8.46
C LEU A 48 -12.94 -1.68 -7.56
N ASP A 49 -12.36 -1.61 -6.36
CA ASP A 49 -12.43 -2.67 -5.37
C ASP A 49 -13.87 -2.86 -4.86
N VAL A 50 -14.55 -1.77 -4.54
CA VAL A 50 -15.96 -1.81 -4.10
C VAL A 50 -16.84 -2.37 -5.22
N LEU A 51 -16.68 -1.87 -6.45
CA LEU A 51 -17.44 -2.36 -7.60
C LEU A 51 -17.26 -3.87 -7.77
N ARG A 52 -16.03 -4.38 -7.67
CA ARG A 52 -15.75 -5.82 -7.73
C ARG A 52 -16.48 -6.59 -6.64
N ARG A 53 -16.41 -6.14 -5.37
CA ARG A 53 -17.07 -6.82 -4.25
C ARG A 53 -18.59 -6.83 -4.42
N GLN A 54 -19.16 -5.72 -4.87
CA GLN A 54 -20.58 -5.60 -5.19
C GLN A 54 -21.01 -6.55 -6.31
N ILE A 55 -20.17 -6.74 -7.35
CA ILE A 55 -20.40 -7.73 -8.40
C ILE A 55 -20.35 -9.16 -7.84
N GLN A 56 -19.39 -9.48 -6.97
CA GLN A 56 -19.22 -10.81 -6.39
C GLN A 56 -20.38 -11.24 -5.49
N VAL A 57 -21.00 -10.29 -4.79
CA VAL A 57 -22.12 -10.57 -3.86
C VAL A 57 -23.47 -10.57 -4.56
N ASN A 58 -23.56 -10.11 -5.81
CA ASN A 58 -24.80 -10.08 -6.56
C ASN A 58 -25.29 -11.50 -6.95
N ASN A 59 -26.18 -12.06 -6.14
CA ASN A 59 -26.74 -13.41 -6.34
C ASN A 59 -27.60 -13.55 -7.60
N GLU A 60 -28.03 -12.44 -8.23
CA GLU A 60 -28.74 -12.48 -9.51
C GLU A 60 -27.79 -12.73 -10.71
N ALA A 61 -26.46 -12.70 -10.49
CA ALA A 61 -25.45 -12.78 -11.54
C ALA A 61 -24.92 -14.20 -11.84
N VAL A 62 -25.69 -15.26 -11.53
CA VAL A 62 -25.29 -16.69 -11.58
C VAL A 62 -24.69 -17.15 -12.93
N LYS A 63 -24.90 -16.43 -14.04
CA LYS A 63 -24.40 -16.80 -15.38
C LYS A 63 -23.37 -15.86 -16.00
N TYR A 64 -22.89 -14.81 -15.32
CA TYR A 64 -22.26 -13.67 -16.01
C TYR A 64 -20.86 -13.24 -15.56
N HIS A 65 -20.08 -14.11 -14.90
CA HIS A 65 -18.70 -13.78 -14.49
C HIS A 65 -17.65 -13.90 -15.61
N LEU A 66 -18.07 -14.09 -16.88
CA LEU A 66 -17.17 -14.34 -18.02
C LEU A 66 -17.14 -13.20 -19.05
N SER A 67 -18.02 -12.19 -18.96
CA SER A 67 -18.03 -11.07 -19.92
C SER A 67 -17.94 -9.71 -19.23
N PRO A 68 -17.13 -8.75 -19.73
CA PRO A 68 -17.02 -7.40 -19.16
C PRO A 68 -18.32 -6.58 -19.25
N VAL A 69 -19.30 -7.03 -20.05
CA VAL A 69 -20.60 -6.37 -20.25
C VAL A 69 -21.54 -6.58 -19.04
N SER A 70 -21.28 -7.57 -18.18
CA SER A 70 -22.11 -7.85 -17.00
C SER A 70 -21.92 -6.86 -15.84
N VAL A 71 -21.01 -5.91 -15.99
CA VAL A 71 -20.75 -4.83 -15.02
C VAL A 71 -21.85 -3.76 -15.08
N PHE A 72 -22.48 -3.54 -16.23
CA PHE A 72 -23.47 -2.48 -16.42
C PHE A 72 -24.68 -2.56 -15.48
N PRO A 73 -25.34 -3.71 -15.25
CA PRO A 73 -26.48 -3.80 -14.33
C PRO A 73 -26.11 -3.42 -12.88
N VAL A 74 -24.89 -3.74 -12.44
CA VAL A 74 -24.40 -3.37 -11.11
C VAL A 74 -24.09 -1.87 -11.06
N LEU A 75 -23.48 -1.32 -12.10
CA LEU A 75 -23.27 0.13 -12.25
C LEU A 75 -24.58 0.91 -12.20
N PHE A 76 -25.65 0.44 -12.86
CA PHE A 76 -26.98 1.07 -12.80
C PHE A 76 -27.60 1.03 -11.40
N LYS A 77 -27.45 -0.09 -10.67
CA LYS A 77 -27.90 -0.20 -9.27
C LYS A 77 -27.10 0.75 -8.35
N ILE A 78 -25.79 0.91 -8.60
CA ILE A 78 -24.92 1.84 -7.86
C ILE A 78 -25.25 3.30 -8.20
N SER A 79 -25.48 3.63 -9.47
CA SER A 79 -25.86 4.99 -9.87
C SER A 79 -27.19 5.42 -9.24
N ALA A 80 -28.11 4.48 -9.01
CA ALA A 80 -29.36 4.74 -8.28
C ALA A 80 -29.13 5.00 -6.77
N GLN A 81 -28.07 4.46 -6.16
CA GLN A 81 -27.68 4.73 -4.77
C GLN A 81 -26.78 5.97 -4.62
N GLY A 82 -26.22 6.47 -5.73
CA GLY A 82 -25.32 7.62 -5.78
C GLY A 82 -23.84 7.23 -5.83
N PRO A 83 -22.98 8.07 -6.45
CA PRO A 83 -21.56 7.77 -6.66
C PRO A 83 -20.73 7.68 -5.37
N SER A 84 -21.18 8.33 -4.28
CA SER A 84 -20.56 8.23 -2.96
C SER A 84 -20.58 6.81 -2.39
N SER A 85 -21.48 5.95 -2.88
CA SER A 85 -21.54 4.54 -2.46
C SER A 85 -20.29 3.73 -2.83
N LEU A 86 -19.51 4.18 -3.81
CA LEU A 86 -18.25 3.54 -4.20
C LEU A 86 -17.10 3.80 -3.21
N TRP A 87 -17.22 4.82 -2.36
CA TRP A 87 -16.24 5.14 -1.30
C TRP A 87 -16.61 4.57 0.07
N LYS A 88 -17.59 3.66 0.13
CA LYS A 88 -18.01 3.01 1.39
C LYS A 88 -16.90 2.15 1.98
N GLY A 89 -16.57 2.36 3.25
CA GLY A 89 -15.51 1.64 3.93
C GLY A 89 -14.09 2.04 3.54
N VAL A 90 -13.88 3.18 2.86
CA VAL A 90 -12.52 3.68 2.58
C VAL A 90 -11.75 3.89 3.88
N LEU A 91 -12.40 4.48 4.89
CA LEU A 91 -11.75 4.76 6.17
C LEU A 91 -11.37 3.47 6.90
N THR A 92 -12.24 2.45 6.89
CA THR A 92 -11.96 1.15 7.50
C THR A 92 -10.92 0.36 6.71
N SER A 93 -10.88 0.52 5.39
CA SER A 93 -9.82 -0.02 4.53
C SER A 93 -8.45 0.61 4.82
N LEU A 94 -8.41 1.94 4.99
CA LEU A 94 -7.21 2.64 5.42
C LEU A 94 -6.74 2.20 6.81
N ALA A 95 -7.67 2.07 7.76
CA ALA A 95 -7.38 1.57 9.10
C ALA A 95 -6.85 0.12 9.06
N TYR A 96 -7.46 -0.73 8.25
CA TYR A 96 -7.02 -2.11 8.02
C TYR A 96 -5.57 -2.14 7.51
N ASN A 97 -5.27 -1.40 6.43
CA ASN A 97 -3.93 -1.37 5.84
C ASN A 97 -2.88 -0.81 6.81
N GLY A 98 -3.22 0.25 7.55
CA GLY A 98 -2.37 0.79 8.59
C GLY A 98 -2.08 -0.23 9.69
N LEU A 99 -3.10 -0.95 10.15
CA LEU A 99 -2.95 -1.95 11.20
C LEU A 99 -2.14 -3.18 10.75
N VAL A 100 -2.27 -3.61 9.49
CA VAL A 100 -1.41 -4.67 8.93
C VAL A 100 0.06 -4.26 9.00
N VAL A 101 0.39 -3.04 8.56
CA VAL A 101 1.78 -2.55 8.59
C VAL A 101 2.29 -2.41 10.03
N ALA A 102 1.47 -1.86 10.92
CA ALA A 102 1.84 -1.69 12.33
C ALA A 102 2.08 -3.05 13.01
N THR A 103 1.19 -4.01 12.80
CA THR A 103 1.28 -5.35 13.38
C THR A 103 2.45 -6.14 12.81
N ASP A 104 2.70 -6.04 11.50
CA ASP A 104 3.84 -6.68 10.85
C ASP A 104 5.17 -6.15 11.41
N ASN A 105 5.32 -4.84 11.55
CA ASN A 105 6.52 -4.23 12.15
C ASN A 105 6.69 -4.68 13.61
N PHE A 106 5.61 -4.63 14.40
CA PHE A 106 5.63 -5.07 15.79
C PHE A 106 6.05 -6.54 15.93
N LEU A 107 5.48 -7.44 15.11
CA LEU A 107 5.85 -8.86 15.12
C LEU A 107 7.29 -9.10 14.62
N GLN A 108 7.79 -8.30 13.68
CA GLN A 108 9.16 -8.39 13.23
C GLN A 108 10.16 -7.97 14.32
N ASP A 109 9.83 -6.96 15.12
CA ASP A 109 10.65 -6.50 16.25
C ASP A 109 10.73 -7.56 17.36
N LEU A 110 9.64 -8.31 17.57
CA LEU A 110 9.60 -9.41 18.55
C LEU A 110 10.46 -10.62 18.16
N ILE A 111 10.82 -10.77 16.88
CA ILE A 111 11.56 -11.94 16.37
C ILE A 111 12.98 -11.52 15.96
N PRO A 112 13.94 -11.49 16.90
CA PRO A 112 15.30 -11.02 16.62
C PRO A 112 15.98 -11.87 15.55
N VAL A 113 16.49 -11.20 14.52
CA VAL A 113 17.19 -11.85 13.41
C VAL A 113 18.65 -12.05 13.78
N LYS A 114 19.11 -13.30 13.93
CA LYS A 114 20.56 -13.58 13.97
C LYS A 114 21.18 -13.24 12.61
N LYS A 115 21.96 -12.16 12.54
CA LYS A 115 22.74 -11.77 11.36
C LYS A 115 23.85 -12.79 11.14
N SER A 116 23.58 -13.85 10.37
CA SER A 116 24.59 -14.85 9.99
C SER A 116 24.82 -14.89 8.48
N LYS A 117 25.97 -15.46 8.09
CA LYS A 117 26.61 -15.46 6.76
C LYS A 117 25.65 -15.83 5.62
N HIS A 118 25.98 -15.30 4.43
CA HIS A 118 25.14 -15.22 3.23
C HIS A 118 24.90 -16.58 2.51
N ASN A 119 24.36 -17.59 3.20
CA ASN A 119 24.02 -18.88 2.59
C ASN A 119 22.62 -18.85 1.93
N LYS A 120 22.45 -19.52 0.78
CA LYS A 120 21.14 -19.63 0.07
C LYS A 120 20.03 -20.17 1.00
N THR A 121 20.34 -21.17 1.84
CA THR A 121 19.41 -21.74 2.82
C THR A 121 18.95 -20.73 3.88
N GLN A 122 19.84 -19.81 4.29
CA GLN A 122 19.49 -18.76 5.25
C GLN A 122 18.61 -17.68 4.63
N GLN A 123 18.78 -17.40 3.33
CA GLN A 123 17.88 -16.50 2.59
C GLN A 123 16.46 -17.07 2.49
N LEU A 124 16.33 -18.36 2.17
CA LEU A 124 15.02 -19.02 2.14
C LEU A 124 14.34 -19.00 3.52
N ARG A 125 15.08 -19.27 4.59
CA ARG A 125 14.56 -19.19 5.97
C ARG A 125 14.09 -17.78 6.33
N ARG A 126 14.81 -16.73 5.90
CA ARG A 126 14.38 -15.33 6.11
C ARG A 126 13.08 -15.02 5.38
N VAL A 127 12.95 -15.46 4.12
CA VAL A 127 11.71 -15.28 3.35
C VAL A 127 10.55 -16.03 3.98
N ALA A 128 10.72 -17.31 4.31
CA ALA A 128 9.69 -18.12 4.95
C ALA A 128 9.23 -17.51 6.28
N ARG A 129 10.16 -16.98 7.08
CA ARG A 129 9.82 -16.28 8.31
C ARG A 129 9.04 -14.99 8.03
N ASN A 130 9.48 -14.17 7.09
CA ASN A 130 8.77 -12.92 6.78
C ASN A 130 7.35 -13.21 6.29
N VAL A 131 7.16 -14.27 5.50
CA VAL A 131 5.83 -14.76 5.10
C VAL A 131 5.02 -15.23 6.30
N ALA A 132 5.62 -15.98 7.23
CA ALA A 132 4.93 -16.45 8.43
C ALA A 132 4.49 -15.29 9.34
N VAL A 133 5.36 -14.30 9.55
CA VAL A 133 5.05 -13.09 10.32
C VAL A 133 3.93 -12.29 9.66
N ARG A 134 3.99 -12.13 8.34
CA ARG A 134 2.95 -11.45 7.57
C ARG A 134 1.61 -12.19 7.66
N THR A 135 1.63 -13.52 7.63
CA THR A 135 0.43 -14.36 7.80
C THR A 135 -0.16 -14.21 9.19
N ALA A 136 0.68 -14.16 10.23
CA ALA A 136 0.24 -13.90 11.60
C ALA A 136 -0.39 -12.50 11.73
N ALA A 137 0.17 -11.49 11.08
CA ALA A 137 -0.43 -10.15 11.03
C ALA A 137 -1.82 -10.19 10.38
N TYR A 138 -2.01 -10.90 9.27
CA TYR A 138 -3.35 -11.04 8.64
C TYR A 138 -4.36 -11.75 9.55
N LEU A 139 -3.95 -12.75 10.32
CA LEU A 139 -4.82 -13.41 11.29
C LEU A 139 -5.30 -12.44 12.38
N ILE A 140 -4.38 -11.66 12.96
CA ILE A 140 -4.69 -10.70 14.03
C ILE A 140 -5.63 -9.60 13.52
N VAL A 141 -5.37 -9.09 12.31
CA VAL A 141 -6.12 -7.95 11.75
C VAL A 141 -7.42 -8.39 11.04
N SER A 142 -7.61 -9.69 10.83
CA SER A 142 -8.78 -10.25 10.11
C SER A 142 -10.16 -9.76 10.59
N PRO A 143 -10.44 -9.50 11.89
CA PRO A 143 -11.74 -8.97 12.28
C PRO A 143 -12.06 -7.61 11.65
N ILE A 144 -11.06 -6.73 11.54
CA ILE A 144 -11.23 -5.41 10.91
C ILE A 144 -11.43 -5.56 9.40
N TYR A 145 -10.72 -6.51 8.78
CA TYR A 145 -10.89 -6.84 7.36
C TYR A 145 -12.34 -7.22 7.03
N TYR A 146 -12.98 -8.03 7.88
CA TYR A 146 -14.38 -8.41 7.67
C TYR A 146 -15.34 -7.24 7.82
N VAL A 147 -15.11 -6.34 8.78
CA VAL A 147 -15.93 -5.13 8.93
C VAL A 147 -15.83 -4.26 7.68
N MET A 148 -14.62 -4.04 7.16
CA MET A 148 -14.38 -3.32 5.92
C MET A 148 -15.14 -3.96 4.74
N LEU A 149 -15.09 -5.30 4.60
CA LEU A 149 -15.81 -6.00 3.53
C LEU A 149 -17.31 -5.78 3.64
N ILE A 150 -17.88 -5.94 4.84
CA ILE A 150 -19.30 -5.78 5.10
C ILE A 150 -19.74 -4.34 4.80
N GLU A 151 -19.01 -3.35 5.30
CA GLU A 151 -19.30 -1.92 5.07
C GLU A 151 -19.26 -1.56 3.58
N SER A 152 -18.32 -2.14 2.82
CA SER A 152 -18.21 -1.88 1.38
C SER A 152 -19.37 -2.46 0.55
N VAL A 153 -20.06 -3.48 1.07
CA VAL A 153 -21.13 -4.17 0.35
C VAL A 153 -22.54 -3.75 0.83
N GLN A 154 -22.66 -3.27 2.07
CA GLN A 154 -23.95 -2.88 2.64
C GLN A 154 -24.59 -1.64 1.95
N SER A 155 -25.91 -1.66 1.84
CA SER A 155 -26.71 -0.52 1.37
C SER A 155 -26.66 0.63 2.38
N VAL A 156 -26.78 1.88 1.89
CA VAL A 156 -26.71 3.11 2.71
C VAL A 156 -27.71 3.07 3.88
N SER A 157 -28.87 2.42 3.70
CA SER A 157 -29.94 2.32 4.70
C SER A 157 -29.74 1.27 5.81
N ALA A 158 -28.64 0.50 5.80
CA ALA A 158 -28.38 -0.53 6.81
C ALA A 158 -27.19 -0.22 7.74
N SER A 159 -26.50 0.90 7.48
CA SER A 159 -25.23 1.27 8.12
C SER A 159 -25.44 2.34 9.19
N ASP A 160 -26.35 2.11 10.13
CA ASP A 160 -26.51 2.98 11.32
C ASP A 160 -25.58 2.58 12.48
N GLY A 161 -24.68 1.61 12.25
CA GLY A 161 -23.82 1.02 13.28
C GLY A 161 -22.45 1.68 13.37
N ASN A 162 -22.01 2.01 14.58
CA ASN A 162 -20.64 2.44 14.84
C ASN A 162 -19.63 1.36 14.39
N LEU A 163 -18.45 1.79 13.92
CA LEU A 163 -17.33 0.89 13.58
C LEU A 163 -17.03 -0.13 14.69
N LEU A 164 -17.09 0.32 15.94
CA LEU A 164 -16.85 -0.52 17.12
C LEU A 164 -17.89 -1.63 17.28
N ASP A 165 -19.15 -1.36 16.94
CA ASP A 165 -20.21 -2.38 16.99
C ASP A 165 -20.00 -3.44 15.89
N GLY A 166 -19.54 -3.02 14.70
CA GLY A 166 -19.14 -3.93 13.64
C GLY A 166 -17.95 -4.82 14.03
N ILE A 167 -16.93 -4.24 14.67
CA ILE A 167 -15.77 -5.00 15.17
C ILE A 167 -16.20 -5.98 16.27
N ARG A 168 -17.02 -5.53 17.23
CA ARG A 168 -17.53 -6.37 18.31
C ARG A 168 -18.35 -7.54 17.77
N ASP A 169 -19.28 -7.29 16.86
CA ASP A 169 -20.10 -8.32 16.23
C ASP A 169 -19.23 -9.34 15.48
N THR A 170 -18.20 -8.85 14.79
CA THR A 170 -17.24 -9.72 14.11
C THR A 170 -16.43 -10.56 15.08
N LEU A 171 -15.85 -9.95 16.13
CA LEU A 171 -15.06 -10.66 17.15
C LEU A 171 -15.86 -11.74 17.86
N ILE A 172 -17.12 -11.46 18.20
CA ILE A 172 -18.01 -12.46 18.81
C ILE A 172 -18.14 -13.66 17.89
N ARG A 173 -18.32 -13.46 16.58
CA ARG A 173 -18.44 -14.55 15.59
C ARG A 173 -17.14 -15.35 15.35
N PHE A 174 -16.00 -14.83 15.79
CA PHE A 174 -14.74 -15.58 15.89
C PHE A 174 -14.65 -16.42 17.16
N ILE A 175 -15.60 -16.45 18.08
CA ILE A 175 -15.52 -17.40 19.19
C ILE A 175 -16.27 -18.67 18.78
N PRO A 176 -15.61 -19.85 18.65
CA PRO A 176 -16.35 -21.10 18.44
C PRO A 176 -17.38 -21.22 19.56
N TYR A 177 -18.64 -21.55 19.23
CA TYR A 177 -19.81 -21.56 20.13
C TYR A 177 -20.55 -20.23 20.38
N SER A 178 -20.08 -19.09 19.86
CA SER A 178 -20.82 -17.81 20.00
C SER A 178 -22.10 -17.72 19.18
N SER A 179 -22.34 -18.65 18.26
CA SER A 179 -23.61 -18.77 17.53
C SER A 179 -24.81 -18.98 18.46
N SER A 180 -24.57 -19.44 19.70
CA SER A 180 -25.59 -19.50 20.76
C SER A 180 -25.73 -18.19 21.56
N LEU A 181 -24.74 -17.29 21.49
CA LEU A 181 -24.70 -16.00 22.20
C LEU A 181 -25.16 -14.84 21.30
N SER A 182 -25.13 -15.01 19.98
CA SER A 182 -25.68 -14.07 19.01
C SER A 182 -27.21 -14.19 18.99
N ILE A 183 -27.83 -13.52 19.97
CA ILE A 183 -29.28 -13.36 20.10
C ILE A 183 -29.87 -12.86 18.76
N GLY A 184 -30.63 -13.73 18.09
CA GLY A 184 -31.54 -13.36 17.00
C GLY A 184 -31.02 -13.43 15.56
N ARG A 185 -29.79 -13.89 15.26
CA ARG A 185 -29.28 -13.98 13.88
C ARG A 185 -29.01 -15.42 13.42
N SER A 186 -30.08 -16.19 13.32
CA SER A 186 -30.07 -17.55 12.76
C SER A 186 -29.65 -17.52 11.27
N LYS A 187 -28.63 -18.32 10.91
CA LYS A 187 -28.12 -18.61 9.55
C LYS A 187 -26.90 -17.81 9.02
N MET A 188 -26.00 -17.33 9.88
CA MET A 188 -24.71 -16.80 9.41
C MET A 188 -23.60 -17.87 9.48
N LEU A 189 -22.82 -18.02 8.41
CA LEU A 189 -21.70 -18.97 8.35
C LEU A 189 -20.66 -18.65 9.43
N PRO A 190 -20.08 -19.65 10.12
CA PRO A 190 -19.04 -19.42 11.11
C PRO A 190 -17.80 -18.82 10.43
N ILE A 191 -17.35 -17.65 10.90
CA ILE A 191 -16.28 -16.86 10.26
C ILE A 191 -14.97 -17.66 10.13
N TRP A 192 -14.69 -18.57 11.06
CA TRP A 192 -13.51 -19.45 11.01
C TRP A 192 -13.38 -20.26 9.71
N LYS A 193 -14.49 -20.69 9.10
CA LYS A 193 -14.46 -21.43 7.83
C LYS A 193 -14.05 -20.54 6.66
N ILE A 194 -14.34 -19.25 6.74
CA ILE A 194 -13.99 -18.24 5.73
C ILE A 194 -12.59 -17.67 5.99
N LEU A 195 -12.13 -17.69 7.25
CA LEU A 195 -10.83 -17.17 7.65
C LEU A 195 -9.66 -17.87 6.97
N ILE A 196 -9.65 -19.20 6.95
CA ILE A 196 -8.55 -19.98 6.38
C ILE A 196 -8.36 -19.67 4.88
N PRO A 197 -9.38 -19.75 4.01
CA PRO A 197 -9.20 -19.40 2.60
C PRO A 197 -8.86 -17.92 2.39
N THR A 198 -9.39 -17.02 3.23
CA THR A 198 -9.12 -15.58 3.14
C THR A 198 -7.66 -15.27 3.43
N VAL A 199 -7.16 -15.72 4.59
CA VAL A 199 -5.77 -15.49 4.97
C VAL A 199 -4.81 -16.20 4.02
N GLY A 200 -5.16 -17.41 3.56
CA GLY A 200 -4.39 -18.13 2.55
C GLY A 200 -4.27 -17.35 1.24
N LEU A 201 -5.37 -16.79 0.74
CA LEU A 201 -5.39 -15.95 -0.45
C LEU A 201 -4.53 -14.69 -0.27
N MET A 202 -4.66 -14.02 0.88
CA MET A 202 -3.91 -12.80 1.19
C MET A 202 -2.40 -13.05 1.29
N THR A 203 -2.01 -14.14 1.94
CA THR A 203 -0.61 -14.58 1.99
C THR A 203 -0.10 -14.98 0.61
N GLY A 204 -0.90 -15.71 -0.18
CA GLY A 204 -0.54 -16.09 -1.54
C GLY A 204 -0.29 -14.87 -2.43
N ARG A 205 -1.15 -13.86 -2.35
CA ARG A 205 -1.00 -12.58 -3.06
C ARG A 205 0.27 -11.85 -2.66
N TYR A 206 0.52 -11.73 -1.36
CA TYR A 206 1.76 -11.15 -0.86
C TYR A 206 3.01 -11.85 -1.43
N ILE A 207 3.00 -13.19 -1.51
CA ILE A 207 4.12 -13.94 -2.10
C ILE A 207 4.27 -13.60 -3.59
N CYS A 208 3.17 -13.60 -4.35
CA CYS A 208 3.18 -13.24 -5.78
C CYS A 208 3.71 -11.82 -6.00
N GLU A 209 3.27 -10.84 -5.22
CA GLU A 209 3.76 -9.46 -5.28
C GLU A 209 5.27 -9.38 -5.01
N LYS A 210 5.76 -10.10 -3.99
CA LYS A 210 7.20 -10.11 -3.68
C LYS A 210 8.03 -10.73 -4.79
N ILE A 211 7.52 -11.77 -5.44
CA ILE A 211 8.16 -12.40 -6.61
C ILE A 211 8.17 -11.40 -7.77
N LEU A 212 7.03 -10.79 -8.08
CA LEU A 212 6.88 -9.81 -9.14
C LEU A 212 7.79 -8.60 -8.94
N TYR A 213 7.81 -8.03 -7.74
CA TYR A 213 8.70 -6.93 -7.39
C TYR A 213 10.18 -7.29 -7.57
N LYS A 214 10.56 -8.52 -7.19
CA LYS A 214 11.93 -9.02 -7.36
C LYS A 214 12.33 -9.19 -8.83
N ILE A 215 11.37 -9.44 -9.72
CA ILE A 215 11.60 -9.56 -11.17
C ILE A 215 11.65 -8.17 -11.83
N ILE A 216 10.71 -7.29 -11.49
CA ILE A 216 10.55 -5.97 -12.12
C ILE A 216 11.63 -4.98 -11.66
N LEU A 217 12.04 -5.02 -10.40
CA LEU A 217 12.98 -4.03 -9.88
C LEU A 217 14.35 -4.05 -10.60
N PRO A 218 14.98 -5.22 -10.85
CA PRO A 218 16.20 -5.27 -11.66
C PRO A 218 16.01 -4.71 -13.07
N THR A 219 14.87 -4.97 -13.71
CA THR A 219 14.60 -4.46 -15.06
C THR A 219 14.42 -2.95 -15.07
N LEU A 220 13.73 -2.38 -14.08
CA LEU A 220 13.57 -0.94 -13.96
C LEU A 220 14.90 -0.24 -13.68
N ASN A 221 15.72 -0.81 -12.79
CA ASN A 221 17.05 -0.26 -12.49
C ASN A 221 17.97 -0.30 -13.73
N ALA A 222 17.89 -1.38 -14.53
CA ALA A 222 18.67 -1.49 -15.77
C ALA A 222 18.24 -0.45 -16.83
N ILE A 223 16.93 -0.19 -16.95
CA ILE A 223 16.40 0.86 -17.84
C ILE A 223 16.86 2.24 -17.35
N GLU A 224 16.77 2.51 -16.05
CA GLU A 224 17.22 3.79 -15.48
C GLU A 224 18.72 4.02 -15.67
N GLU A 225 19.54 2.97 -15.55
CA GLU A 225 20.98 3.04 -15.85
C GLU A 225 21.24 3.34 -17.33
N ALA A 226 20.50 2.73 -18.24
CA ALA A 226 20.60 3.01 -19.67
C ALA A 226 20.22 4.46 -20.00
N ASP A 227 19.18 5.01 -19.37
CA ASP A 227 18.76 6.40 -19.57
C ASP A 227 19.75 7.39 -18.99
N ARG A 228 20.33 7.12 -17.82
CA ARG A 228 21.44 7.92 -17.27
C ARG A 228 22.66 7.90 -18.18
N TYR A 229 22.98 6.75 -18.77
CA TYR A 229 24.09 6.63 -19.74
C TYR A 229 23.81 7.44 -21.02
N ARG A 230 22.59 7.37 -21.57
CA ARG A 230 22.17 8.19 -22.73
C ARG A 230 22.28 9.67 -22.45
N LYS A 231 21.79 10.16 -21.30
CA LYS A 231 21.92 11.58 -20.90
C LYS A 231 23.37 12.03 -20.81
N ARG A 232 24.26 11.23 -20.20
CA ARG A 232 25.69 11.56 -20.13
C ARG A 232 26.35 11.59 -21.51
N LYS A 233 25.96 10.68 -22.41
CA LYS A 233 26.45 10.67 -23.79
C LYS A 233 25.95 11.89 -24.56
N GLN A 234 24.67 12.25 -24.42
CA GLN A 234 24.09 13.47 -25.00
C GLN A 234 24.73 14.73 -24.44
N GLN A 235 25.00 14.82 -23.13
CA GLN A 235 25.72 15.94 -22.53
C GLN A 235 27.15 16.03 -23.06
N ARG A 236 27.85 14.91 -23.26
CA ARG A 236 29.19 14.91 -23.88
C ARG A 236 29.17 15.32 -25.34
N ILE A 237 28.18 14.87 -26.11
CA ILE A 237 28.00 15.26 -27.52
C ILE A 237 27.57 16.72 -27.61
N ALA A 238 26.68 17.18 -26.73
CA ALA A 238 26.31 18.58 -26.61
C ALA A 238 27.52 19.43 -26.20
N GLN A 239 28.36 18.99 -25.27
CA GLN A 239 29.63 19.65 -24.93
C GLN A 239 30.64 19.65 -26.08
N LEU A 240 30.67 18.60 -26.92
CA LEU A 240 31.48 18.54 -28.15
C LEU A 240 30.88 19.37 -29.30
N SER A 241 29.58 19.65 -29.24
CA SER A 241 28.83 20.49 -30.18
C SER A 241 28.63 21.92 -29.66
N TYR A 242 29.07 22.21 -28.42
CA TYR A 242 29.06 23.51 -27.73
C TYR A 242 30.29 24.33 -28.13
N ASP A 243 30.66 24.25 -29.40
CA ASP A 243 31.46 25.24 -30.11
C ASP A 243 30.59 25.99 -31.13
N ASP A 244 29.25 25.80 -31.10
CA ASP A 244 28.30 26.57 -31.89
C ASP A 244 26.92 26.65 -31.19
N ASP A 245 26.69 27.82 -30.59
CA ASP A 245 25.41 28.46 -30.26
C ASP A 245 24.30 27.81 -29.40
N TYR A 246 23.44 28.72 -28.94
CA TYR A 246 22.67 28.74 -27.68
C TYR A 246 21.35 27.94 -27.64
N GLU A 247 21.00 27.66 -26.38
CA GLU A 247 19.67 27.61 -25.76
C GLU A 247 18.74 26.38 -25.89
N THR A 248 18.42 25.87 -24.69
CA THR A 248 17.08 25.49 -24.21
C THR A 248 16.47 24.17 -24.70
N GLU A 249 16.44 23.18 -23.79
CA GLU A 249 15.17 22.69 -23.21
C GLU A 249 15.44 21.68 -22.07
N GLU A 250 15.43 22.20 -20.85
CA GLU A 250 15.25 21.45 -19.62
C GLU A 250 13.76 21.57 -19.27
N ASN A 251 12.93 20.54 -19.49
CA ASN A 251 11.63 20.26 -18.82
C ASN A 251 10.76 19.21 -19.57
N VAL A 252 11.24 17.99 -19.83
CA VAL A 252 10.34 16.89 -20.29
C VAL A 252 10.65 15.53 -19.59
N LEU A 253 11.86 15.35 -19.07
CA LEU A 253 12.33 14.05 -18.60
C LEU A 253 12.02 13.70 -17.12
N LEU A 254 11.51 14.66 -16.36
CA LEU A 254 11.08 14.44 -14.97
C LEU A 254 9.63 13.95 -14.88
N PHE A 255 8.84 14.17 -15.93
CA PHE A 255 7.47 13.68 -16.05
C PHE A 255 7.46 12.23 -16.54
N GLU A 256 8.23 11.86 -17.57
CA GLU A 256 8.22 10.46 -18.06
C GLU A 256 8.73 9.42 -17.04
N THR A 257 9.74 9.79 -16.24
CA THR A 257 10.30 8.89 -15.20
C THR A 257 9.36 8.71 -14.00
N THR A 258 8.55 9.73 -13.68
CA THR A 258 7.48 9.58 -12.68
C THR A 258 6.32 8.77 -13.25
N TYR A 259 5.95 8.91 -14.52
CA TYR A 259 4.84 8.14 -15.10
C TYR A 259 5.19 6.67 -15.35
N ALA A 260 6.40 6.34 -15.80
CA ALA A 260 6.81 4.94 -15.95
C ALA A 260 6.93 4.23 -14.59
N SER A 261 7.44 4.92 -13.56
CA SER A 261 7.49 4.38 -12.20
C SER A 261 6.11 4.35 -11.53
N LEU A 262 5.22 5.30 -11.85
CA LEU A 262 3.81 5.32 -11.42
C LEU A 262 3.01 4.23 -12.13
N ILE A 263 3.20 3.98 -13.43
CA ILE A 263 2.54 2.89 -14.17
C ILE A 263 3.08 1.53 -13.73
N ALA A 264 4.38 1.41 -13.43
CA ALA A 264 4.92 0.19 -12.84
C ALA A 264 4.43 -0.03 -11.40
N ARG A 265 4.23 1.04 -10.63
CA ARG A 265 3.66 1.01 -9.28
C ARG A 265 2.15 0.79 -9.27
N ILE A 266 1.42 1.36 -10.23
CA ILE A 266 0.00 1.12 -10.47
C ILE A 266 -0.15 -0.28 -11.05
N ALA A 267 0.69 -0.79 -11.94
CA ALA A 267 0.63 -2.19 -12.36
C ALA A 267 0.94 -3.14 -11.20
N ALA A 268 1.93 -2.80 -10.35
CA ALA A 268 2.24 -3.57 -9.15
C ALA A 268 1.23 -3.34 -8.00
N GLY A 269 0.51 -2.23 -7.98
CA GLY A 269 -0.42 -1.75 -6.94
C GLY A 269 -1.88 -2.08 -7.26
N PHE A 270 -2.23 -2.12 -8.54
CA PHE A 270 -3.37 -2.85 -9.08
C PHE A 270 -3.22 -4.30 -8.61
N PHE A 271 -2.05 -4.93 -8.74
CA PHE A 271 -1.81 -6.25 -8.13
C PHE A 271 -1.53 -6.25 -6.61
N GLY A 272 -1.24 -5.10 -6.00
CA GLY A 272 -0.86 -4.94 -4.59
C GLY A 272 -2.00 -4.56 -3.63
N GLN A 273 -3.18 -4.26 -4.19
CA GLN A 273 -4.45 -4.10 -3.46
C GLN A 273 -5.54 -5.05 -3.97
N LEU A 274 -5.27 -5.82 -5.05
CA LEU A 274 -6.19 -6.82 -5.59
C LEU A 274 -6.43 -7.99 -4.64
#